data_AF-A0A351L6K2-F1
#
_entry.id   AF-A0A351L6K2-F1
#
_cell.length_a   1.000
_cell.length_b   1.000
_cell.length_c   1.000
_cell.angle_alpha   90.00
_cell.angle_beta   90.00
_cell.angle_gamma   90.00
#
_symmetry.space_group_name_H-M   'P 1'
#
loop_
_entity.id
_entity.type
_entity.pdbx_description
1 polymer ?
#
loop_
_entity_poly.entity_id
_entity_poly.type
_entity_poly.pdbx_seq_one_letter_code
_entity_poly.pdbx_strand_id
1 'polypeptide(L)'
;MTLPKNLEGEFNQEINRYEEENKMPYATTPERLVRYEYIIEVLKIRFGEVPNELVDAITDVQDSDLLKTLHRQAVTIESLSDFQQFIAQFQSVENE
;
A
#
# COMPACT_ATOMS: atom_id res chain seq x y z
N MET A 1 -9.40 -5.46 27.01
CA MET A 1 -8.12 -5.02 27.62
C MET A 1 -7.77 -3.70 26.97
N THR A 2 -7.90 -2.56 27.67
CA THR A 2 -7.58 -1.23 27.12
C THR A 2 -6.22 -0.79 27.64
N LEU A 3 -5.31 -0.47 26.72
CA LEU A 3 -3.97 0.00 27.03
C LEU A 3 -4.07 1.37 27.76
N PRO A 4 -3.30 1.62 28.83
CA PRO A 4 -3.29 2.90 29.53
C PRO A 4 -2.75 4.01 28.60
N LYS A 5 -3.43 5.17 28.56
CA LYS A 5 -3.11 6.32 27.67
C LYS A 5 -1.65 6.83 27.73
N ASN A 6 -0.92 6.55 28.81
CA ASN A 6 0.50 6.89 28.93
C ASN A 6 1.42 5.96 28.11
N LEU A 7 1.06 4.68 27.97
CA LEU A 7 1.82 3.74 27.15
C LEU A 7 1.64 3.96 25.66
N GLU A 8 0.50 4.52 25.24
CA GLU A 8 0.20 4.76 23.81
C GLU A 8 1.16 5.79 23.19
N GLY A 9 1.53 6.82 23.97
CA GLY A 9 2.51 7.82 23.56
C GLY A 9 3.93 7.27 23.46
N GLU A 10 4.34 6.45 24.43
CA GLU A 10 5.68 5.83 24.42
C GLU A 10 5.79 4.79 23.30
N PHE A 11 4.73 4.01 23.07
CA PHE A 11 4.65 3.04 21.98
C PHE A 11 4.76 3.73 20.61
N ASN A 12 3.98 4.78 20.35
CA ASN A 12 4.05 5.51 19.07
C ASN A 12 5.40 6.18 18.83
N GLN A 13 6.07 6.66 19.89
CA GLN A 13 7.40 7.26 19.79
C GLN A 13 8.50 6.22 19.56
N GLU A 14 8.31 4.99 20.03
CA GLU A 14 9.19 3.88 19.73
C GLU A 14 9.00 3.39 18.29
N ILE A 15 7.75 3.26 17.81
CA ILE A 15 7.45 2.94 16.42
C ILE A 15 8.09 3.94 15.45
N ASN A 16 7.90 5.25 15.67
CA ASN A 16 8.54 6.28 14.83
C ASN A 16 10.08 6.18 14.81
N ARG A 17 10.70 5.92 15.97
CA ARG A 17 12.17 5.75 16.04
C ARG A 17 12.64 4.50 15.32
N TYR A 18 11.87 3.41 15.38
CA TYR A 18 12.14 2.21 14.59
C TYR A 18 11.93 2.44 13.08
N GLU A 19 10.96 3.27 12.69
CA GLU A 19 10.72 3.69 11.29
C GLU A 19 11.84 4.59 10.73
N GLU A 20 12.46 5.44 11.56
CA GLU A 20 13.60 6.27 11.17
C GLU A 20 14.93 5.48 11.09
N GLU A 21 15.15 4.50 11.96
CA GLU A 21 16.43 3.79 12.08
C GLU A 21 16.55 2.56 11.17
N ASN A 22 15.45 1.88 10.88
CA ASN A 22 15.39 0.81 9.89
C ASN A 22 14.58 1.29 8.68
N LYS A 23 15.25 1.63 7.57
CA LYS A 23 14.67 1.66 6.21
C LYS A 23 14.20 0.26 5.74
N MET A 24 13.58 -0.50 6.64
CA MET A 24 12.88 -1.74 6.39
C MET A 24 11.52 -1.58 7.09
N PRO A 25 10.52 -1.01 6.40
CA PRO A 25 9.21 -0.84 7.00
C PRO A 25 8.62 -2.20 7.34
N TYR A 26 7.86 -2.24 8.42
CA TYR A 26 7.09 -3.41 8.87
C TYR A 26 6.33 -4.04 7.69
N ALA A 27 6.92 -5.03 7.04
CA ALA A 27 6.41 -5.65 5.82
C ALA A 27 5.13 -6.48 6.08
N THR A 28 4.55 -6.42 7.28
CA THR A 28 3.35 -7.19 7.64
C THR A 28 2.51 -6.52 8.71
N THR A 29 2.30 -5.20 8.65
CA THR A 29 1.17 -4.63 9.41
C THR A 29 -0.13 -5.16 8.81
N PRO A 30 -1.05 -5.78 9.58
CA PRO A 30 -2.29 -6.36 9.05
C PRO A 30 -3.13 -5.33 8.26
N GLU A 31 -3.02 -4.06 8.62
CA GLU A 31 -3.67 -2.95 7.91
C GLU A 31 -3.19 -2.80 6.47
N ARG A 32 -1.93 -3.14 6.15
CA ARG A 32 -1.41 -3.09 4.78
C ARG A 32 -1.96 -4.22 3.93
N LEU A 33 -2.00 -5.44 4.48
CA LEU A 33 -2.58 -6.61 3.78
C LEU A 33 -4.03 -6.35 3.36
N VAL A 34 -4.84 -5.78 4.26
CA VAL A 34 -6.24 -5.44 3.97
C VAL A 34 -6.37 -4.38 2.87
N ARG A 35 -5.42 -3.43 2.77
CA ARG A 35 -5.48 -2.36 1.77
C ARG A 35 -5.20 -2.86 0.35
N TYR A 36 -4.19 -3.70 0.15
CA TYR A 36 -3.90 -4.26 -1.17
C TYR A 36 -5.01 -5.19 -1.63
N GLU A 37 -5.54 -6.01 -0.72
CA GLU A 37 -6.63 -6.95 -1.00
C GLU A 37 -7.86 -6.21 -1.55
N TYR A 38 -8.23 -5.07 -0.96
CA TYR A 38 -9.37 -4.27 -1.43
C TYR A 38 -9.14 -3.68 -2.84
N ILE A 39 -7.91 -3.23 -3.14
CA ILE A 39 -7.55 -2.74 -4.48
C ILE A 39 -7.66 -3.87 -5.50
N ILE A 40 -7.11 -5.04 -5.17
CA ILE A 40 -7.14 -6.22 -6.03
C ILE A 40 -8.58 -6.69 -6.25
N GLU A 41 -9.42 -6.69 -5.21
CA GLU A 41 -10.84 -7.03 -5.32
C GLU A 41 -11.57 -6.07 -6.27
N VAL A 42 -11.37 -4.75 -6.15
CA VAL A 42 -11.96 -3.77 -7.06
C VAL A 42 -11.53 -4.04 -8.50
N LEU A 43 -10.23 -4.28 -8.73
CA LEU A 43 -9.72 -4.61 -10.06
C LEU A 43 -10.31 -5.91 -10.60
N LYS A 44 -10.47 -6.93 -9.74
CA LYS A 44 -11.12 -8.19 -10.12
C LYS A 44 -12.60 -8.01 -10.49
N ILE A 45 -13.32 -7.17 -9.74
CA ILE A 45 -14.73 -6.88 -10.01
C ILE A 45 -14.89 -6.13 -11.34
N ARG A 46 -13.98 -5.19 -11.65
CA ARG A 46 -14.07 -4.35 -12.86
C ARG A 46 -13.53 -5.03 -14.12
N PHE A 47 -12.40 -5.70 -14.00
CA PHE A 47 -11.64 -6.23 -15.14
C PHE A 47 -11.58 -7.76 -15.18
N GLY A 48 -12.07 -8.45 -14.16
CA GLY A 48 -12.07 -9.92 -14.08
C GLY A 48 -10.76 -10.47 -13.49
N GLU A 49 -9.90 -11.01 -14.33
CA GLU A 49 -8.61 -11.54 -13.88
C GLU A 49 -7.56 -10.45 -13.80
N VAL A 50 -6.90 -10.34 -12.66
CA VAL A 50 -5.80 -9.41 -12.43
C VAL A 50 -4.49 -10.18 -12.54
N PRO A 51 -3.55 -9.75 -13.41
CA PRO A 51 -2.23 -10.37 -13.54
C PRO A 51 -1.48 -10.40 -12.21
N ASN A 52 -0.78 -11.50 -11.91
CA ASN A 52 0.05 -11.59 -10.70
C ASN A 52 1.12 -10.50 -10.65
N GLU A 53 1.67 -10.11 -11.81
CA GLU A 53 2.62 -8.99 -11.91
C GLU A 53 2.05 -7.68 -11.34
N LEU A 54 0.75 -7.43 -11.51
CA LEU A 54 0.07 -6.27 -10.94
C LEU A 54 -0.12 -6.41 -9.42
N VAL A 55 -0.46 -7.61 -8.96
CA VAL A 55 -0.61 -7.92 -7.53
C VAL A 55 0.71 -7.72 -6.81
N ASP A 56 1.81 -8.21 -7.37
CA ASP A 56 3.15 -8.03 -6.83
C ASP A 56 3.53 -6.55 -6.79
N ALA A 57 3.31 -5.82 -7.89
CA ALA A 57 3.59 -4.38 -7.94
C ALA A 57 2.77 -3.57 -6.93
N ILE A 58 1.49 -3.92 -6.72
CA ILE A 58 0.64 -3.29 -5.70
C ILE A 58 1.15 -3.63 -4.30
N THR A 59 1.53 -4.89 -4.05
CA THR A 59 2.00 -5.36 -2.73
C THR A 59 3.34 -4.73 -2.34
N ASP A 60 4.20 -4.48 -3.34
CA ASP A 60 5.51 -3.86 -3.17
C ASP A 60 5.42 -2.37 -2.77
N VAL A 61 4.33 -1.68 -3.12
CA VAL A 61 4.12 -0.26 -2.77
C VAL A 61 4.08 -0.06 -1.26
N GLN A 62 5.06 0.67 -0.73
CA GLN A 62 5.18 0.93 0.71
C GLN A 62 4.53 2.24 1.16
N ASP A 63 4.27 3.14 0.22
CA ASP A 63 3.69 4.44 0.49
C ASP A 63 2.17 4.37 0.70
N SER A 64 1.72 4.78 1.89
CA SER A 64 0.30 4.74 2.30
C SER A 64 -0.58 5.70 1.49
N ASP A 65 -0.05 6.83 1.03
CA ASP A 65 -0.81 7.79 0.23
C ASP A 65 -0.86 7.40 -1.26
N LEU A 66 0.19 6.73 -1.76
CA LEU A 66 0.17 6.07 -3.05
C LEU A 66 -0.88 4.95 -3.07
N LEU A 67 -0.95 4.11 -2.03
CA LEU A 67 -1.99 3.09 -1.84
C LEU A 67 -3.42 3.66 -1.95
N LYS A 68 -3.71 4.78 -1.28
CA LYS A 68 -5.02 5.46 -1.39
C LYS A 68 -5.28 5.96 -2.82
N THR A 69 -4.24 6.47 -3.47
CA THR A 69 -4.31 6.95 -4.85
C THR A 69 -4.59 5.81 -5.81
N LEU A 70 -3.88 4.69 -5.66
CA LEU A 70 -4.09 3.44 -6.41
C LEU A 70 -5.50 2.91 -6.21
N HIS A 71 -6.03 2.93 -4.99
CA HIS A 71 -7.42 2.54 -4.75
C HIS A 71 -8.41 3.44 -5.52
N ARG A 72 -8.22 4.77 -5.51
CA ARG A 72 -9.05 5.67 -6.33
C ARG A 72 -8.92 5.37 -7.82
N GLN A 73 -7.69 5.16 -8.30
CA GLN A 73 -7.43 4.85 -9.71
C GLN A 73 -8.04 3.51 -10.12
N ALA A 74 -7.99 2.49 -9.26
CA ALA A 74 -8.60 1.19 -9.53
C ALA A 74 -10.11 1.30 -9.80
N VAL A 75 -10.79 2.31 -9.23
CA VAL A 75 -12.21 2.59 -9.48
C VAL A 75 -12.43 3.46 -10.72
N THR A 76 -11.52 4.39 -11.04
CA THR A 76 -11.73 5.37 -12.13
C THR A 76 -11.13 4.98 -13.47
N ILE A 77 -10.09 4.15 -13.48
CA ILE A 77 -9.32 3.84 -14.69
C ILE A 77 -10.10 2.99 -15.67
N GLU A 78 -9.88 3.14 -16.97
CA GLU A 78 -10.67 2.45 -18.00
C GLU A 78 -10.06 1.11 -18.46
N SER A 79 -8.78 0.86 -18.12
CA SER A 79 -8.08 -0.36 -18.48
C SER A 79 -7.03 -0.79 -17.45
N LEU A 80 -6.68 -2.07 -17.45
CA LEU A 80 -5.57 -2.60 -16.63
C LEU A 80 -4.20 -2.09 -17.11
N SER A 81 -4.04 -1.84 -18.41
CA SER A 81 -2.78 -1.35 -18.98
C SER A 81 -2.45 0.06 -18.50
N ASP A 82 -3.44 0.95 -18.46
CA ASP A 82 -3.26 2.31 -17.93
C ASP A 82 -2.92 2.27 -16.43
N PHE A 83 -3.51 1.32 -15.70
CA PHE A 83 -3.22 1.13 -14.28
C PHE A 83 -1.80 0.65 -14.02
N GLN A 84 -1.30 -0.28 -14.85
CA GLN A 84 0.12 -0.68 -14.82
C GLN A 84 1.05 0.48 -15.10
N GLN A 85 0.75 1.28 -16.12
CA GLN A 85 1.58 2.44 -16.45
C GLN A 85 1.58 3.48 -15.33
N PHE A 86 0.43 3.67 -14.68
CA PHE A 86 0.32 4.54 -13.51
C PHE A 86 1.25 4.04 -12.39
N ILE A 87 1.18 2.77 -11.99
CA ILE A 87 2.08 2.21 -10.96
C ILE A 87 3.55 2.37 -11.35
N ALA A 88 3.90 2.04 -12.60
CA ALA A 88 5.27 2.15 -13.09
C ALA A 88 5.82 3.58 -13.02
N GLN A 89 4.95 4.59 -13.22
CA GLN A 89 5.33 6.00 -13.09
C GLN A 89 5.74 6.34 -11.64
N PHE A 90 5.08 5.79 -10.63
CA PHE A 90 5.45 6.04 -9.23
C PHE A 90 6.65 5.21 -8.78
N GLN A 91 6.80 3.99 -9.27
CA GLN A 91 7.96 3.13 -8.97
C GLN A 91 9.26 3.67 -9.61
N SER A 92 9.16 4.43 -10.71
CA SER A 92 10.32 5.05 -11.36
C SER A 92 10.88 6.26 -10.60
N VAL A 93 10.08 6.90 -9.73
CA VAL A 93 10.45 8.15 -9.05
C VAL A 93 11.24 7.91 -7.75
N GLU A 94 11.25 6.70 -7.19
CA GLU A 94 12.07 6.37 -6.00
C GLU A 94 13.57 6.15 -6.31
N ASN A 95 14.00 6.31 -7.58
CA ASN A 95 15.40 6.15 -8.01
C ASN A 95 16.01 7.44 -8.59
N GLU A 96 15.87 8.60 -7.93
CA GLU A 96 16.68 9.79 -8.22
C GLU A 96 17.08 10.57 -6.96
#